data_AF-A0A3L7X1Z7-F1
#
_entry.id   AF-A0A3L7X1Z7-F1
#
_cell.length_a   1.000
_cell.length_b   1.000
_cell.length_c   1.000
_cell.angle_alpha   90.00
_cell.angle_beta   90.00
_cell.angle_gamma   90.00
#
_symmetry.space_group_name_H-M   'P 1'
#
loop_
_entity.id
_entity.type
_entity.pdbx_description
1 polymer ?
#
loop_
_entity_poly.entity_id
_entity_poly.type
_entity_poly.pdbx_seq_one_letter_code
_entity_poly.pdbx_strand_id
1 'polypeptide(L)'
;MAVRAQHLHRALRSFCLGAFALLDRDVREGSEIPFAFEEHASYGKPTLYELRPLVRDYVESREQRLLDLEDARIAVDELRREPAARIFARAHAGSRADEAQALARSVLFPLIASMADACGGFDWQDDIFERVYAELEQTLYGESRLYTALAPLIGVS
;
A
#
# COMPACT_ATOMS: atom_id res chain seq x y z
N MET A 1 -1.20 21.42 -0.61
CA MET A 1 -1.48 20.98 0.78
C MET A 1 -0.16 21.06 1.55
N ALA A 2 -0.14 21.52 2.80
CA ALA A 2 1.11 21.54 3.56
C ALA A 2 1.40 20.13 4.10
N VAL A 3 2.49 19.51 3.65
CA VAL A 3 2.97 18.22 4.14
C VAL A 3 3.36 18.37 5.61
N ARG A 4 2.83 17.52 6.50
CA ARG A 4 3.07 17.65 7.95
C ARG A 4 4.49 17.23 8.32
N ALA A 5 4.96 16.12 7.74
CA ALA A 5 6.29 15.58 7.97
C ALA A 5 7.11 15.60 6.66
N GLN A 6 7.77 16.73 6.37
CA GLN A 6 8.50 16.92 5.11
C GLN A 6 9.62 15.89 4.89
N HIS A 7 10.31 15.47 5.95
CA HIS A 7 11.34 14.46 5.88
C HIS A 7 10.78 13.07 5.55
N LEU A 8 9.68 12.69 6.21
CA LEU A 8 8.99 11.43 5.93
C LEU A 8 8.45 11.41 4.49
N HIS A 9 7.78 12.47 4.04
CA HIS A 9 7.29 12.58 2.66
C HIS A 9 8.39 12.34 1.64
N ARG A 10 9.53 13.04 1.79
CA ARG A 10 10.66 12.88 0.87
C ARG A 10 11.25 11.47 0.90
N ALA A 11 11.37 10.86 2.07
CA ALA A 11 11.88 9.50 2.22
C ALA A 11 10.94 8.49 1.56
N LEU A 12 9.63 8.59 1.83
CA LEU A 12 8.63 7.72 1.20
C LEU A 12 8.57 7.92 -0.31
N ARG A 13 8.62 9.16 -0.81
CA ARG A 13 8.65 9.43 -2.26
C ARG A 13 9.85 8.79 -2.93
N SER A 14 11.04 8.90 -2.32
CA SER A 14 12.28 8.34 -2.86
C SER A 14 12.20 6.81 -2.90
N PHE A 15 11.71 6.19 -1.83
CA PHE A 15 11.43 4.76 -1.79
C PHE A 15 10.44 4.32 -2.86
N CYS A 16 9.30 5.02 -3.01
CA CYS A 16 8.30 4.68 -4.01
C CYS A 16 8.84 4.76 -5.43
N LEU A 17 9.66 5.77 -5.75
CA LEU A 17 10.35 5.86 -7.03
C LEU A 17 11.27 4.66 -7.29
N GLY A 18 12.10 4.30 -6.30
CA GLY A 18 13.01 3.15 -6.41
C GLY A 18 12.26 1.82 -6.55
N ALA A 19 11.20 1.64 -5.77
CA ALA A 19 10.34 0.45 -5.82
C ALA A 19 9.62 0.33 -7.17
N PHE A 20 9.04 1.42 -7.68
CA PHE A 20 8.38 1.41 -9.00
C PHE A 20 9.37 1.09 -10.11
N ALA A 21 10.57 1.68 -10.10
CA ALA A 21 11.60 1.38 -11.08
C ALA A 21 12.05 -0.09 -11.05
N LEU A 22 12.11 -0.70 -9.86
CA LEU A 22 12.41 -2.13 -9.69
C LEU A 22 11.28 -3.01 -10.24
N LEU A 23 10.03 -2.73 -9.87
CA LEU A 23 8.88 -3.57 -10.23
C LEU A 23 8.52 -3.42 -11.72
N ASP A 24 8.65 -2.22 -12.28
CA ASP A 24 8.49 -2.00 -13.72
C ASP A 24 9.53 -2.80 -14.51
N ARG A 25 10.80 -2.79 -14.06
CA ARG A 25 11.85 -3.63 -14.67
C ARG A 25 11.47 -5.11 -14.63
N ASP A 26 11.03 -5.63 -13.49
CA ASP A 26 10.61 -7.03 -13.36
C ASP A 26 9.53 -7.39 -14.38
N VAL A 27 8.53 -6.52 -14.56
CA VAL A 27 7.45 -6.72 -15.54
C VAL A 27 7.97 -6.70 -16.96
N ARG A 28 8.86 -5.75 -17.30
CA ARG A 28 9.51 -5.70 -18.62
C ARG A 28 10.40 -6.92 -18.90
N GLU A 29 10.98 -7.51 -17.87
CA GLU A 29 11.79 -8.74 -17.96
C GLU A 29 10.92 -10.02 -18.02
N GLY A 30 9.59 -9.88 -18.03
CA GLY A 30 8.64 -10.97 -18.24
C GLY A 30 7.95 -11.47 -16.98
N SER A 31 8.09 -10.78 -15.85
CA SER A 31 7.28 -11.08 -14.66
C SER A 31 5.82 -10.66 -14.89
N GLU A 32 4.89 -11.58 -14.66
CA GLU A 32 3.46 -11.29 -14.82
C GLU A 32 2.82 -10.87 -13.49
N ILE A 33 1.95 -9.85 -13.54
CA ILE A 33 1.06 -9.47 -12.44
C ILE A 33 -0.19 -10.34 -12.56
N PRO A 34 -0.55 -11.15 -11.54
CA PRO A 34 -1.76 -11.95 -11.59
C PRO A 34 -3.02 -11.08 -11.67
N PHE A 35 -4.10 -11.59 -12.26
CA PHE A 35 -5.39 -10.91 -12.31
C PHE A 35 -6.47 -11.77 -11.64
N ALA A 36 -7.37 -11.10 -10.91
CA ALA A 36 -8.60 -11.69 -10.41
C ALA A 36 -9.78 -11.25 -11.28
N PHE A 37 -10.71 -12.18 -11.47
CA PHE A 37 -11.98 -11.92 -12.13
C PHE A 37 -13.04 -11.66 -11.06
N GLU A 38 -13.59 -10.45 -11.04
CA GLU A 38 -14.66 -10.07 -10.13
C GLU A 38 -15.98 -9.94 -10.89
N GLU A 39 -16.99 -10.66 -10.42
CA GLU A 39 -18.36 -10.59 -10.92
C GLU A 39 -19.20 -9.68 -10.03
N HIS A 40 -19.65 -8.56 -10.58
CA HIS A 40 -20.56 -7.64 -9.91
C HIS A 40 -21.99 -7.93 -10.36
N ALA A 41 -22.65 -8.86 -9.66
CA ALA A 41 -24.06 -9.13 -9.83
C ALA A 41 -24.89 -8.18 -8.94
N SER A 42 -25.88 -7.49 -9.52
CA SER A 42 -26.86 -6.68 -8.78
C SER A 42 -28.27 -7.05 -9.24
N TYR A 43 -29.19 -7.19 -8.29
CA TYR A 43 -30.57 -7.61 -8.60
C TYR A 43 -31.22 -6.69 -9.63
N GLY A 44 -31.72 -7.27 -10.73
CA GLY A 44 -32.39 -6.54 -11.82
C GLY A 44 -31.47 -5.72 -12.74
N LYS A 45 -30.14 -5.86 -12.63
CA LYS A 45 -29.16 -5.22 -13.53
C LYS A 45 -28.31 -6.28 -14.24
N PRO A 46 -27.73 -5.95 -15.41
CA PRO A 46 -26.75 -6.82 -16.06
C PRO A 46 -25.56 -7.09 -15.14
N THR A 47 -25.07 -8.32 -15.14
CA THR A 47 -23.82 -8.69 -14.49
C THR A 47 -22.66 -7.95 -15.16
N LEU A 48 -21.89 -7.20 -14.37
CA LEU A 48 -20.66 -6.56 -14.83
C LEU A 48 -19.46 -7.42 -14.45
N TYR A 49 -18.52 -7.54 -15.38
CA TYR A 49 -17.28 -8.27 -15.17
C TYR A 49 -16.13 -7.28 -15.12
N GLU A 50 -15.34 -7.36 -14.07
CA GLU A 50 -14.16 -6.54 -13.88
C GLU A 50 -12.93 -7.44 -13.75
N LEU A 51 -11.88 -7.12 -14.51
CA LEU A 51 -10.58 -7.76 -14.38
C LEU A 51 -9.69 -6.86 -13.54
N ARG A 52 -9.36 -7.27 -12.32
CA ARG A 52 -8.54 -6.48 -11.39
C ARG A 52 -7.15 -7.07 -11.22
N PRO A 53 -6.07 -6.28 -11.38
CA PRO A 53 -4.72 -6.77 -11.12
C PRO A 53 -4.53 -7.02 -9.62
N LEU A 54 -3.94 -8.16 -9.27
CA LEU A 54 -3.57 -8.54 -7.90
C LEU A 54 -2.22 -7.92 -7.53
N VAL A 55 -2.18 -6.58 -7.55
CA VAL A 55 -0.98 -5.78 -7.33
C VAL A 55 -0.41 -6.00 -5.93
N ARG A 56 -1.28 -6.15 -4.93
CA ARG A 56 -0.85 -6.38 -3.54
C ARG A 56 -0.03 -7.66 -3.41
N ASP A 57 -0.56 -8.80 -3.87
CA ASP A 57 0.13 -10.09 -3.81
C ASP A 57 1.44 -10.06 -4.61
N TYR A 58 1.45 -9.35 -5.73
CA TYR A 58 2.64 -9.12 -6.51
C TYR A 58 3.71 -8.35 -5.72
N VAL A 59 3.35 -7.24 -5.07
CA VAL A 59 4.28 -6.45 -4.23
C VAL A 59 4.78 -7.26 -3.04
N GLU A 60 3.88 -7.96 -2.35
CA GLU A 60 4.21 -8.77 -1.16
C GLU A 60 5.16 -9.94 -1.50
N SER A 61 5.02 -10.56 -2.67
CA SER A 61 5.97 -11.59 -3.09
C SER A 61 7.38 -11.05 -3.43
N ARG A 62 7.57 -9.73 -3.50
CA ARG A 62 8.87 -9.05 -3.67
C ARG A 62 9.35 -8.34 -2.40
N GLU A 63 8.74 -8.60 -1.24
CA GLU A 63 9.08 -7.97 0.05
C GLU A 63 10.59 -7.84 0.29
N GLN A 64 11.34 -8.95 0.18
CA GLN A 64 12.77 -8.94 0.48
C GLN A 64 13.55 -8.02 -0.46
N ARG A 65 13.27 -8.08 -1.77
CA ARG A 65 13.96 -7.25 -2.77
C ARG A 65 13.65 -5.76 -2.58
N LEU A 66 12.43 -5.45 -2.15
CA LEU A 66 12.03 -4.09 -1.81
C LEU A 66 12.73 -3.59 -0.54
N LEU A 67 12.90 -4.45 0.47
CA LEU A 67 13.64 -4.13 1.69
C LEU A 67 15.14 -3.98 1.48
N ASP A 68 15.69 -4.63 0.46
CA ASP A 68 17.12 -4.52 0.10
C ASP A 68 17.46 -3.15 -0.55
N LEU A 69 16.45 -2.37 -0.96
CA LEU A 69 16.67 -1.01 -1.46
C LEU A 69 17.19 -0.09 -0.36
N GLU A 70 18.20 0.72 -0.67
CA GLU A 70 18.74 1.71 0.26
C GLU A 70 17.66 2.71 0.71
N ASP A 71 16.82 3.14 -0.23
CA ASP A 71 15.69 4.03 0.06
C ASP A 71 14.68 3.41 1.04
N ALA A 72 14.51 2.08 1.02
CA ALA A 72 13.61 1.40 1.97
C ALA A 72 14.14 1.51 3.40
N ARG A 73 15.46 1.37 3.61
CA ARG A 73 16.08 1.56 4.92
C ARG A 73 15.88 2.99 5.43
N ILE A 74 16.11 3.98 4.58
CA ILE A 74 15.92 5.40 4.93
C ILE A 74 14.45 5.68 5.28
N ALA A 75 13.52 5.16 4.47
CA ALA A 75 12.09 5.29 4.70
C ALA A 75 11.65 4.67 6.03
N VAL A 76 12.14 3.46 6.36
CA VAL A 76 11.88 2.82 7.66
C VAL A 76 12.47 3.63 8.81
N ASP A 77 13.67 4.18 8.67
CA ASP A 77 14.28 5.00 9.72
C ASP A 77 13.50 6.29 9.98
N GLU A 78 12.98 6.95 8.95
CA GLU A 78 12.09 8.11 9.11
C GLU A 78 10.74 7.70 9.71
N LEU A 79 10.16 6.56 9.31
CA LEU A 79 8.95 6.02 9.94
C LEU A 79 9.15 5.68 11.42
N ARG A 80 10.35 5.23 11.84
CA ARG A 80 10.68 5.02 13.26
C ARG A 80 10.79 6.32 14.03
N ARG A 81 11.12 7.44 13.39
CA ARG A 81 11.17 8.76 14.04
C ARG A 81 9.78 9.34 14.27
N GLU A 82 8.80 8.88 13.49
CA GLU A 82 7.41 9.34 13.56
C GLU A 82 6.55 8.53 14.56
N PRO A 83 6.12 9.12 15.69
CA PRO A 83 5.37 8.39 16.72
C PRO A 83 4.05 7.79 16.22
N ALA A 84 3.35 8.51 15.33
CA ALA A 84 2.10 8.06 14.74
C ALA A 84 2.27 6.78 13.92
N ALA A 85 3.33 6.72 13.09
CA ALA A 85 3.66 5.54 12.29
C ALA A 85 3.98 4.32 13.17
N ARG A 86 4.68 4.51 14.29
CA ARG A 86 4.97 3.43 15.24
C ARG A 86 3.73 2.88 15.92
N ILE A 87 2.82 3.74 16.35
CA ILE A 87 1.54 3.31 16.94
C ILE A 87 0.71 2.57 15.89
N PHE A 88 0.69 3.10 14.67
CA PHE A 88 0.01 2.47 13.54
C PHE A 88 0.57 1.06 13.27
N ALA A 89 1.89 0.92 13.13
CA ALA A 89 2.54 -0.37 12.88
C ALA A 89 2.29 -1.38 14.00
N ARG A 90 2.36 -0.96 15.27
CA ARG A 90 2.04 -1.84 16.42
C ARG A 90 0.60 -2.32 16.44
N ALA A 91 -0.34 -1.53 15.94
CA ALA A 91 -1.74 -1.94 15.83
C ALA A 91 -1.96 -2.99 14.73
N HIS A 92 -1.10 -3.01 13.71
CA HIS A 92 -1.20 -3.92 12.56
C HIS A 92 -0.25 -5.12 12.67
N ALA A 93 0.77 -5.04 13.53
CA ALA A 93 1.72 -6.11 13.77
C ALA A 93 1.34 -6.92 15.01
N GLY A 94 1.45 -8.26 14.92
CA GLY A 94 1.35 -9.14 16.08
C GLY A 94 2.47 -8.88 17.11
N SER A 95 2.27 -9.30 18.36
CA SER A 95 3.11 -8.93 19.52
C SER A 95 4.61 -9.34 19.48
N ARG A 96 5.08 -9.97 18.40
CA ARG A 96 6.44 -10.48 18.23
C ARG A 96 7.16 -10.03 16.95
N ALA A 97 6.56 -9.14 16.15
CA ALA A 97 7.21 -8.68 14.93
C ALA A 97 8.35 -7.70 15.23
N ASP A 98 9.43 -7.80 14.46
CA ASP A 98 10.45 -6.75 14.41
C ASP A 98 9.82 -5.41 13.99
N GLU A 99 10.19 -4.30 14.65
CA GLU A 99 9.59 -2.99 14.42
C GLU A 99 9.84 -2.49 12.99
N ALA A 100 11.01 -2.80 12.41
CA ALA A 100 11.33 -2.48 11.02
C ALA A 100 10.35 -3.16 10.06
N GLN A 101 10.21 -4.48 10.24
CA GLN A 101 9.36 -5.31 9.40
C GLN A 101 7.88 -4.96 9.59
N ALA A 102 7.46 -4.64 10.81
CA ALA A 102 6.12 -4.15 11.11
C ALA A 102 5.82 -2.86 10.33
N LEU A 103 6.73 -1.87 10.36
CA LEU A 103 6.57 -0.62 9.64
C LEU A 103 6.52 -0.82 8.12
N ALA A 104 7.40 -1.69 7.59
CA ALA A 104 7.40 -1.99 6.16
C ALA A 104 6.08 -2.63 5.71
N ARG A 105 5.59 -3.63 6.44
CA ARG A 105 4.33 -4.33 6.12
C ARG A 105 3.09 -3.48 6.32
N SER A 106 3.06 -2.61 7.32
CA SER A 106 1.89 -1.78 7.58
C SER A 106 1.87 -0.51 6.73
N VAL A 107 3.03 0.02 6.32
CA VAL A 107 3.12 1.32 5.63
C VAL A 107 3.70 1.19 4.23
N LEU A 108 4.92 0.66 4.08
CA LEU A 108 5.63 0.70 2.80
C LEU A 108 4.95 -0.15 1.73
N PHE A 109 4.67 -1.42 1.99
CA PHE A 109 4.07 -2.29 0.97
C PHE A 109 2.63 -1.88 0.62
N PRO A 110 1.77 -1.52 1.58
CA PRO A 110 0.45 -0.98 1.27
C PRO A 110 0.53 0.33 0.46
N LEU A 111 1.50 1.21 0.74
CA LEU A 111 1.70 2.43 -0.04
C LEU A 111 2.02 2.12 -1.51
N ILE A 112 2.97 1.20 -1.78
CA ILE A 112 3.30 0.77 -3.14
C ILE A 112 2.10 0.11 -3.82
N ALA A 113 1.41 -0.79 -3.13
CA ALA A 113 0.26 -1.49 -3.67
C ALA A 113 -0.88 -0.52 -4.04
N SER A 114 -1.20 0.44 -3.17
CA SER A 114 -2.23 1.46 -3.43
C SER A 114 -1.85 2.35 -4.61
N MET A 115 -0.59 2.74 -4.73
CA MET A 115 -0.13 3.52 -5.87
C MET A 115 -0.22 2.71 -7.17
N ALA A 116 0.24 1.47 -7.17
CA ALA A 116 0.26 0.66 -8.38
C ALA A 116 -1.15 0.23 -8.82
N ASP A 117 -2.08 0.02 -7.88
CA ASP A 117 -3.51 -0.14 -8.18
C ASP A 117 -4.08 1.12 -8.83
N ALA A 118 -3.77 2.30 -8.27
CA ALA A 118 -4.21 3.58 -8.82
C ALA A 118 -3.60 3.93 -10.19
N CYS A 119 -2.37 3.49 -10.47
CA CYS A 119 -1.72 3.64 -11.78
C CYS A 119 -2.18 2.57 -12.79
N GLY A 120 -2.75 1.45 -12.34
CA GLY A 120 -2.98 0.27 -13.17
C GLY A 120 -1.69 -0.47 -13.57
N GLY A 121 -0.62 -0.30 -12.80
CA GLY A 121 0.72 -0.81 -13.10
C GLY A 121 1.83 -0.05 -12.38
N PHE A 122 3.07 -0.16 -12.87
CA PHE A 122 4.26 0.45 -12.25
C PHE A 122 4.77 1.68 -13.00
N ASP A 123 3.89 2.39 -13.72
CA ASP A 123 4.22 3.68 -14.33
C ASP A 123 4.08 4.80 -13.28
N TRP A 124 5.16 5.54 -13.04
CA TRP A 124 5.21 6.56 -11.99
C TRP A 124 4.37 7.78 -12.36
N GLN A 125 3.51 8.21 -11.43
CA GLN A 125 2.74 9.45 -11.56
C GLN A 125 2.79 10.25 -10.25
N ASP A 126 3.34 11.46 -10.31
CA ASP A 126 3.51 12.34 -9.15
C ASP A 126 2.17 12.67 -8.46
N ASP A 127 1.12 12.96 -9.24
CA ASP A 127 -0.19 13.30 -8.68
C ASP A 127 -0.83 12.13 -7.91
N ILE A 128 -0.55 10.88 -8.35
CA ILE A 128 -1.02 9.68 -7.65
C ILE A 128 -0.25 9.51 -6.34
N PHE A 129 1.07 9.71 -6.35
CA PHE A 129 1.85 9.68 -5.12
C PHE A 129 1.32 10.69 -4.09
N GLU A 130 1.13 11.95 -4.48
CA GLU A 130 0.65 12.98 -3.55
C GLU A 130 -0.74 12.66 -2.99
N ARG A 131 -1.64 12.11 -3.81
CA ARG A 131 -2.97 11.67 -3.36
C ARG A 131 -2.88 10.51 -2.36
N VAL A 132 -2.15 9.45 -2.69
CA VAL A 132 -2.04 8.27 -1.82
C VAL A 132 -1.29 8.61 -0.53
N TYR A 133 -0.26 9.47 -0.61
CA TYR A 133 0.43 9.97 0.57
C TYR A 133 -0.51 10.79 1.47
N ALA A 134 -1.39 11.62 0.90
CA ALA A 134 -2.38 12.37 1.69
C ALA A 134 -3.35 11.43 2.44
N GLU A 135 -3.77 10.33 1.82
CA GLU A 135 -4.59 9.29 2.47
C GLU A 135 -3.84 8.57 3.60
N LEU A 136 -2.55 8.30 3.40
CA LEU A 136 -1.68 7.78 4.45
C LEU A 136 -1.55 8.77 5.62
N GLU A 137 -1.32 10.06 5.37
CA GLU A 137 -1.27 11.07 6.44
C GLU A 137 -2.59 11.13 7.21
N GLN A 138 -3.73 11.04 6.53
CA GLN A 138 -5.03 10.98 7.20
C GLN A 138 -5.15 9.72 8.07
N THR A 139 -4.62 8.59 7.63
CA THR A 139 -4.65 7.33 8.39
C THR A 139 -3.71 7.37 9.60
N LEU A 140 -2.53 7.97 9.47
CA LEU A 140 -1.55 8.10 10.54
C LEU A 140 -1.97 9.13 11.59
N TYR A 141 -2.52 10.27 11.16
CA TYR A 141 -2.75 11.43 12.01
C TYR A 141 -4.24 11.82 12.17
N GLY A 142 -5.18 11.04 11.63
CA GLY A 142 -6.61 11.31 11.73
C GLY A 142 -7.17 11.07 13.13
N GLU A 143 -8.16 11.88 13.52
CA GLU A 143 -8.78 11.83 14.86
C GLU A 143 -9.80 10.68 15.05
N SER A 144 -10.21 9.96 13.99
CA SER A 144 -11.15 8.85 14.12
C SER A 144 -10.81 7.68 13.21
N ARG A 145 -10.83 6.47 13.77
CA ARG A 145 -10.79 5.21 13.03
C ARG A 145 -12.22 4.71 12.91
N LEU A 146 -12.84 4.90 11.75
CA LEU A 146 -14.10 4.24 11.43
C LEU A 146 -13.78 2.80 11.00
N TYR A 147 -14.00 1.86 11.91
CA TYR A 147 -13.98 0.44 11.58
C TYR A 147 -15.35 0.06 11.00
N THR A 148 -15.41 -0.24 9.71
CA THR A 148 -16.57 -0.92 9.11
C THR A 148 -16.38 -2.42 9.23
N ALA A 149 -17.14 -3.05 10.13
CA ALA A 149 -17.26 -4.50 10.16
C ALA A 149 -18.31 -4.95 9.13
N LEU A 150 -17.87 -5.66 8.09
CA LEU A 150 -18.75 -6.37 7.17
C LEU A 150 -19.07 -7.75 7.77
N ALA A 151 -20.26 -7.90 8.36
CA ALA A 151 -20.76 -9.19 8.80
C ALA A 151 -21.67 -9.78 7.71
N PRO A 152 -21.37 -10.98 7.16
CA PRO A 152 -22.29 -11.65 6.26
C PRO A 152 -23.54 -12.09 7.03
N LEU A 153 -24.72 -11.58 6.65
CA LEU A 153 -25.99 -12.06 7.15
C LEU A 153 -26.31 -13.41 6.50
N ILE A 154 -25.86 -14.51 7.12
CA ILE A 154 -26.35 -15.85 6.79
C ILE A 154 -27.57 -16.12 7.65
N GLY A 155 -28.74 -16.20 6.99
CA GLY A 155 -29.98 -16.74 7.57
C GLY A 155 -31.01 -15.70 7.99
N VAL A 156 -31.86 -15.29 7.04
CA VAL A 156 -33.25 -14.96 7.36
C VAL A 156 -34.11 -15.70 6.33
N SER A 157 -34.67 -16.83 6.75
CA SER A 157 -35.72 -17.58 6.05
C SER A 157 -37.09 -17.04 6.41
#